data_AF-A0A7Y8D0F6-F1
#
_entry.id   AF-A0A7Y8D0F6-F1
#
_cell.length_a   1.000
_cell.length_b   1.000
_cell.length_c   1.000
_cell.angle_alpha   90.00
_cell.angle_beta   90.00
_cell.angle_gamma   90.00
#
_symmetry.space_group_name_H-M   'P 1'
#
loop_
_entity.id
_entity.type
_entity.pdbx_description
1 polymer ?
#
loop_
_entity_poly.entity_id
_entity_poly.type
_entity_poly.pdbx_seq_one_letter_code
_entity_poly.pdbx_strand_id
1 'polypeptide(L)'
;MPRRLFKRYMPDPSSIREHKSLQFLGTLLHDPNLWHLNRHSVARAMAVGLFAAFIPIPLQMLLAAVLAITVRGNMPIAVSLVWLTNPITMPVVFICTYMTGAWLMNVPPRSLPDDLTWEWISGQLSTLWQPFLLGSVVLGLVLGAIAYCLTMGYWRWWVAHQWKKRKQRRA
;
A
#
# COMPACT_ATOMS: atom_id res chain seq x y z
N MET A 1 -17.56 -2.39 18.67
CA MET A 1 -16.18 -2.10 18.21
C MET A 1 -15.43 -3.42 18.13
N PRO A 2 -14.88 -3.86 16.99
CA PRO A 2 -13.95 -4.99 16.98
C PRO A 2 -12.56 -4.55 17.47
N ARG A 3 -12.50 -3.60 18.42
CA ARG A 3 -11.27 -3.20 19.11
C ARG A 3 -10.57 -4.41 19.75
N ARG A 4 -11.35 -5.45 20.12
CA ARG A 4 -10.83 -6.66 20.76
C ARG A 4 -10.17 -7.66 19.79
N LEU A 5 -10.62 -7.75 18.53
CA LEU A 5 -10.00 -8.67 17.57
C LEU A 5 -8.66 -8.11 17.06
N PHE A 6 -8.62 -6.82 16.72
CA PHE A 6 -7.42 -6.19 16.18
C PHE A 6 -6.33 -5.93 17.22
N LYS A 7 -6.68 -5.68 18.50
CA LYS A 7 -5.67 -5.56 19.59
C LYS A 7 -4.89 -6.85 19.83
N ARG A 8 -5.44 -8.03 19.50
CA ARG A 8 -4.83 -9.32 19.85
C ARG A 8 -3.62 -9.68 18.98
N TYR A 9 -3.53 -9.09 17.79
CA TYR A 9 -2.45 -9.36 16.83
C TYR A 9 -1.54 -8.14 16.59
N MET A 10 -1.77 -7.03 17.30
CA MET A 10 -0.95 -5.84 17.19
C MET A 10 0.23 -5.96 18.17
N PRO A 11 1.48 -6.00 17.69
CA PRO A 11 2.65 -5.92 18.57
C PRO A 11 2.61 -4.62 19.40
N ASP A 12 3.12 -4.68 20.63
CA ASP A 12 3.10 -3.56 21.57
C ASP A 12 3.83 -2.34 20.96
N PRO A 13 3.17 -1.17 20.82
CA PRO A 13 3.80 0.03 20.26
C PRO A 13 5.07 0.46 21.00
N SER A 14 5.23 0.09 22.27
CA SER A 14 6.42 0.36 23.09
C SER A 14 7.64 -0.42 22.60
N SER A 15 7.53 -1.74 22.36
CA SER A 15 8.64 -2.58 21.89
C SER A 15 9.19 -2.17 20.52
N ILE A 16 8.34 -1.65 19.62
CA ILE A 16 8.79 -1.20 18.29
C ILE A 16 9.49 0.16 18.38
N ARG A 17 9.08 1.02 19.31
CA ARG A 17 9.65 2.37 19.53
C ARG A 17 11.06 2.33 20.12
N GLU A 18 11.43 1.26 20.81
CA GLU A 18 12.74 1.07 21.43
C GLU A 18 13.78 0.38 20.52
N HIS A 19 13.40 -0.05 19.31
CA HIS A 19 14.33 -0.73 18.41
C HIS A 19 15.36 0.26 17.83
N LYS A 20 16.67 -0.02 18.01
CA LYS A 20 17.79 0.84 17.58
C LYS A 20 17.72 1.29 16.11
N SER A 21 17.21 0.44 15.21
CA SER A 21 17.05 0.74 13.78
C SER A 21 15.96 1.79 13.49
N LEU A 22 15.03 2.01 14.42
CA LEU A 22 13.90 2.94 14.27
C LEU A 22 14.09 4.26 15.03
N GLN A 23 15.17 4.40 15.81
CA GLN A 23 15.50 5.64 16.53
C GLN A 23 15.80 6.82 15.59
N PHE A 24 16.23 6.57 14.35
CA PHE A 24 16.39 7.61 13.31
C PHE A 24 15.07 8.37 13.03
N LEU A 25 13.91 7.74 13.19
CA LEU A 25 12.60 8.39 13.04
C LEU A 25 12.17 9.22 14.27
N GLY A 26 12.93 9.16 15.38
CA GLY A 26 12.85 10.08 16.53
C GLY A 26 11.45 10.56 16.95
N THR A 27 11.24 11.88 16.88
CA THR A 27 10.02 12.59 17.30
C THR A 27 8.82 12.36 16.37
N LEU A 28 9.02 11.91 15.13
CA LEU A 28 7.92 11.62 14.20
C LEU A 28 7.12 10.40 14.63
N LEU A 29 7.74 9.41 15.29
CA LEU A 29 7.05 8.22 15.84
C LEU A 29 6.15 8.52 17.05
N HIS A 30 6.17 9.75 17.57
CA HIS A 30 5.39 10.15 18.74
C HIS A 30 3.93 10.52 18.40
N ASP A 31 3.56 10.66 17.11
CA ASP A 31 2.17 10.97 16.75
C ASP A 31 1.28 9.73 17.04
N PRO A 32 0.28 9.84 17.93
CA PRO A 32 -0.60 8.74 18.29
C PRO A 32 -1.34 8.15 17.09
N ASN A 33 -1.57 8.92 16.02
CA ASN A 33 -2.25 8.43 14.82
C ASN A 33 -1.45 7.35 14.07
N LEU A 34 -0.12 7.28 14.25
CA LEU A 34 0.72 6.27 13.60
C LEU A 34 0.48 4.87 14.15
N TRP A 35 0.03 4.77 15.40
CA TRP A 35 -0.14 3.51 16.12
C TRP A 35 -1.61 3.19 16.40
N HIS A 36 -2.44 4.22 16.60
CA HIS A 36 -3.85 4.03 16.91
C HIS A 36 -4.72 3.88 15.65
N LEU A 37 -5.66 2.94 15.75
CA LEU A 37 -6.65 2.67 14.71
C LEU A 37 -7.79 3.70 14.79
N ASN A 38 -7.67 4.77 14.00
CA ASN A 38 -8.74 5.72 13.72
C ASN A 38 -9.12 5.64 12.23
N ARG A 39 -10.40 5.88 11.88
CA ARG A 39 -10.92 5.79 10.51
C ARG A 39 -10.06 6.56 9.49
N HIS A 40 -9.64 7.78 9.85
CA HIS A 40 -8.83 8.61 8.97
C HIS A 40 -7.38 8.14 8.89
N SER A 41 -6.83 7.61 9.99
CA SER A 41 -5.46 7.09 10.02
C SER A 41 -5.36 5.80 9.19
N VAL A 42 -6.33 4.89 9.34
CA VAL A 42 -6.41 3.65 8.57
C VAL A 42 -6.63 3.95 7.08
N ALA A 43 -7.58 4.82 6.72
CA ALA A 43 -7.84 5.15 5.32
C ALA A 43 -6.60 5.74 4.62
N ARG A 44 -5.88 6.64 5.30
CA ARG A 44 -4.62 7.21 4.80
C ARG A 44 -3.53 6.15 4.66
N ALA A 45 -3.37 5.26 5.64
CA ALA A 45 -2.44 4.14 5.59
C ALA A 45 -2.73 3.18 4.43
N MET A 46 -4.00 2.86 4.19
CA MET A 46 -4.42 2.01 3.08
C MET A 46 -4.04 2.63 1.73
N ALA A 47 -4.24 3.93 1.57
CA ALA A 47 -3.89 4.65 0.34
C ALA A 47 -2.39 4.63 0.07
N VAL A 48 -1.58 5.07 1.03
CA VAL A 48 -0.13 5.18 0.85
C VAL A 48 0.59 3.84 0.86
N GLY A 49 0.10 2.86 1.62
CA GLY A 49 0.65 1.51 1.66
C GLY A 49 0.43 0.78 0.34
N LEU A 50 -0.77 0.91 -0.25
CA LEU A 50 -1.06 0.31 -1.56
C LEU A 50 -0.32 1.03 -2.69
N PHE A 51 -0.21 2.36 -2.63
CA PHE A 51 0.64 3.12 -3.56
C PHE A 51 2.11 2.64 -3.49
N ALA A 52 2.67 2.53 -2.29
CA ALA A 52 4.05 2.05 -2.10
C ALA A 52 4.24 0.59 -2.57
N ALA A 53 3.25 -0.28 -2.38
CA ALA A 53 3.30 -1.67 -2.85
C ALA A 53 3.37 -1.79 -4.39
N PHE A 54 2.84 -0.81 -5.12
CA PHE A 54 2.88 -0.81 -6.58
C PHE A 54 4.16 -0.18 -7.14
N ILE A 55 4.96 0.51 -6.32
CA ILE A 55 6.24 1.10 -6.73
C ILE A 55 7.34 0.04 -6.64
N PRO A 56 7.94 -0.36 -7.76
CA PRO A 56 8.90 -1.46 -7.84
C PRO A 56 10.30 -0.96 -7.47
N ILE A 57 10.49 -0.54 -6.22
CA ILE A 57 11.77 -0.11 -5.69
C ILE A 57 12.28 -1.06 -4.60
N PRO A 58 13.60 -1.26 -4.49
CA PRO A 58 14.18 -1.83 -3.29
C PRO A 58 13.79 -0.94 -2.09
N LEU A 59 13.59 -1.55 -0.92
CA LEU A 59 13.18 -0.85 0.30
C LEU A 59 11.80 -0.16 0.22
N GLN A 60 10.86 -0.67 -0.58
CA GLN A 60 9.46 -0.21 -0.61
C GLN A 60 8.78 -0.12 0.77
N MET A 61 9.19 -0.93 1.75
CA MET A 61 8.73 -0.84 3.14
C MET A 61 9.12 0.50 3.79
N LEU A 62 10.33 0.99 3.51
CA LEU A 62 10.79 2.30 3.99
C LEU A 62 9.97 3.42 3.34
N LEU A 63 9.71 3.32 2.04
CA LEU A 63 8.83 4.27 1.34
C LEU A 63 7.43 4.29 1.99
N ALA A 64 6.82 3.14 2.23
CA ALA A 64 5.52 3.05 2.88
C ALA A 64 5.53 3.66 4.29
N ALA A 65 6.59 3.41 5.07
CA ALA A 65 6.75 3.98 6.41
C ALA A 65 6.87 5.52 6.36
N VAL A 66 7.73 6.05 5.48
CA VAL A 66 7.91 7.50 5.29
C VAL A 66 6.60 8.14 4.85
N LEU A 67 5.93 7.58 3.83
CA LEU A 67 4.65 8.10 3.36
C LEU A 67 3.60 8.06 4.47
N ALA A 68 3.50 6.97 5.24
CA ALA A 68 2.57 6.88 6.37
C ALA A 68 2.81 7.98 7.41
N ILE A 69 4.07 8.31 7.69
CA ILE A 69 4.42 9.42 8.60
C ILE A 69 3.98 10.76 8.03
N THR A 70 4.31 11.04 6.76
CA THR A 70 3.96 12.32 6.12
C THR A 70 2.46 12.57 6.11
N VAL A 71 1.65 11.54 5.86
CA VAL A 71 0.18 11.65 5.86
C VAL A 71 -0.43 11.44 7.24
N ARG A 72 0.36 11.15 8.28
CA ARG A 72 -0.09 10.79 9.64
C ARG A 72 -1.10 9.62 9.62
N GLY A 73 -0.80 8.61 8.81
CA GLY A 73 -1.53 7.35 8.71
C GLY A 73 -0.92 6.26 9.58
N ASN A 74 -1.68 5.19 9.83
CA ASN A 74 -1.22 4.06 10.62
C ASN A 74 -0.02 3.37 9.94
N MET A 75 1.15 3.45 10.55
CA MET A 75 2.40 2.95 9.97
C MET A 75 2.41 1.42 9.83
N PRO A 76 2.04 0.62 10.86
CA PRO A 76 1.96 -0.83 10.72
C PRO A 76 1.11 -1.27 9.53
N ILE A 77 -0.08 -0.68 9.36
CA ILE A 77 -0.97 -1.02 8.24
C ILE A 77 -0.33 -0.69 6.89
N ALA A 78 0.26 0.50 6.76
CA ALA A 78 0.88 0.92 5.51
C ALA A 78 2.04 -0.01 5.11
N VAL A 79 2.88 -0.40 6.08
CA VAL A 79 4.01 -1.31 5.84
C VAL A 79 3.53 -2.73 5.56
N SER A 80 2.51 -3.23 6.26
CA SER A 80 1.95 -4.57 6.01
C SER A 80 1.35 -4.70 4.61
N LEU A 81 0.81 -3.63 4.03
CA LEU A 81 0.26 -3.66 2.66
C LEU A 81 1.32 -3.89 1.60
N VAL A 82 2.58 -3.51 1.86
CA VAL A 82 3.70 -3.77 0.95
C VAL A 82 3.95 -5.27 0.79
N TRP A 83 3.58 -6.08 1.77
CA TRP A 83 3.68 -7.53 1.68
C TRP A 83 2.65 -8.15 0.74
N LEU A 84 1.69 -7.34 0.24
CA LEU A 84 0.78 -7.77 -0.82
C LEU A 84 1.55 -8.13 -2.08
N THR A 85 2.65 -7.43 -2.40
CA THR A 85 3.59 -7.75 -3.49
C THR A 85 4.63 -8.77 -3.04
N ASN A 86 4.20 -10.02 -2.93
CA ASN A 86 5.02 -11.19 -2.63
C ASN A 86 5.33 -11.96 -3.94
N PRO A 87 6.25 -12.95 -3.94
CA PRO A 87 6.66 -13.66 -5.18
C PRO A 87 5.51 -14.25 -6.00
N ILE A 88 4.37 -14.55 -5.38
CA ILE A 88 3.20 -15.10 -6.05
C ILE A 88 2.39 -14.01 -6.76
N THR A 89 2.23 -12.84 -6.13
CA THR A 89 1.44 -11.73 -6.67
C THR A 89 2.25 -10.77 -7.55
N MET A 90 3.57 -10.71 -7.36
CA MET A 90 4.47 -9.82 -8.10
C MET A 90 4.35 -9.96 -9.63
N PRO A 91 4.31 -11.19 -10.22
CA PRO A 91 4.17 -11.35 -11.66
C PRO A 91 2.88 -10.70 -12.19
N VAL A 92 1.77 -10.88 -11.47
CA VAL A 92 0.47 -10.31 -11.85
C VAL A 92 0.52 -8.78 -11.78
N VAL A 93 1.04 -8.23 -10.67
CA VAL A 93 1.19 -6.78 -10.52
C VAL A 93 2.08 -6.21 -11.60
N PHE A 94 3.17 -6.90 -11.96
CA PHE A 94 4.13 -6.42 -12.94
C PHE A 94 3.58 -6.42 -14.37
N ILE A 95 2.84 -7.46 -14.73
CA ILE A 95 2.13 -7.51 -16.00
C ILE A 95 1.09 -6.37 -16.07
N CYS A 96 0.26 -6.21 -15.03
CA CYS A 96 -0.76 -5.16 -15.01
C CYS A 96 -0.18 -3.75 -15.11
N THR A 97 0.88 -3.46 -14.34
CA THR A 97 1.57 -2.16 -14.36
C THR A 97 2.22 -1.91 -15.72
N TYR A 98 2.97 -2.87 -16.27
CA TYR A 98 3.55 -2.74 -17.60
C TYR A 98 2.49 -2.52 -18.68
N MET A 99 1.44 -3.34 -18.71
CA MET A 99 0.35 -3.20 -19.70
C MET A 99 -0.33 -1.85 -19.60
N THR A 100 -0.59 -1.36 -18.38
CA THR A 100 -1.23 -0.06 -18.15
C THR A 100 -0.34 1.08 -18.66
N GLY A 101 0.95 1.05 -18.37
CA GLY A 101 1.85 2.10 -18.84
C GLY A 101 2.17 2.01 -20.32
N ALA A 102 2.29 0.80 -20.89
CA ALA A 102 2.44 0.61 -22.33
C ALA A 102 1.22 1.14 -23.09
N TRP A 103 0.02 0.87 -22.58
CA TRP A 103 -1.22 1.43 -23.10
C TRP A 103 -1.23 2.96 -23.01
N LEU A 104 -0.84 3.52 -21.86
CA LEU A 104 -0.82 4.98 -21.65
C LEU A 104 0.24 5.70 -22.51
N MET A 105 1.37 5.05 -22.79
CA MET A 105 2.43 5.56 -23.67
C MET A 105 2.19 5.22 -25.15
N ASN A 106 1.10 4.50 -25.47
CA ASN A 106 0.80 4.01 -26.81
C ASN A 106 1.97 3.21 -27.44
N VAL A 107 2.64 2.41 -26.61
CA VAL A 107 3.75 1.54 -27.02
C VAL A 107 3.16 0.17 -27.40
N PRO A 108 3.47 -0.36 -28.60
CA PRO A 108 2.96 -1.65 -29.01
C PRO A 108 3.44 -2.77 -28.05
N PRO A 109 2.55 -3.70 -27.65
CA PRO A 109 2.94 -4.84 -26.84
C PRO A 109 3.98 -5.67 -27.59
N ARG A 110 5.19 -5.76 -27.03
CA ARG A 110 6.31 -6.45 -27.67
C ARG A 110 6.20 -7.96 -27.46
N SER A 111 6.43 -8.72 -28.53
CA SER A 111 6.59 -10.17 -28.47
C SER A 111 7.90 -10.53 -27.79
N LEU A 112 7.89 -11.65 -27.05
CA LEU A 112 9.12 -12.29 -26.60
C LEU A 112 9.91 -12.74 -27.85
N PRO A 113 11.22 -12.44 -27.93
CA PRO A 113 12.06 -12.95 -29.00
C PRO A 113 12.26 -14.45 -28.83
N ASP A 114 12.54 -15.13 -29.94
CA ASP A 114 12.85 -16.55 -29.94
C ASP A 114 14.20 -16.85 -29.26
N ASP A 115 15.14 -15.88 -29.28
CA ASP A 115 16.46 -15.97 -28.65
C ASP A 115 16.70 -14.84 -27.62
N LEU A 116 16.98 -15.24 -26.38
CA LEU A 116 17.24 -14.32 -25.27
C LEU A 116 18.73 -13.93 -25.22
N THR A 117 19.16 -13.00 -26.08
CA THR A 117 20.55 -12.51 -26.08
C THR A 117 20.78 -11.41 -25.03
N TRP A 118 22.01 -11.27 -24.53
CA TRP A 118 22.38 -10.24 -23.56
C TRP A 118 22.20 -8.80 -24.10
N GLU A 119 22.45 -8.61 -25.39
CA GLU A 119 22.18 -7.35 -26.10
C GLU A 119 20.69 -7.03 -26.16
N TRP A 120 19.85 -8.03 -26.40
CA TRP A 120 18.41 -7.85 -26.34
C TRP A 120 17.95 -7.50 -24.92
N ILE A 121 18.43 -8.21 -23.89
CA ILE A 121 18.08 -7.95 -22.49
C ILE A 121 18.43 -6.51 -22.08
N SER A 122 19.64 -6.05 -22.38
CA SER A 122 20.07 -4.68 -22.04
C SER A 122 19.31 -3.60 -22.82
N GLY A 123 19.04 -3.84 -24.11
CA GLY A 123 18.20 -2.96 -24.93
C GLY A 123 16.74 -2.89 -24.45
N GLN A 124 16.18 -4.02 -24.00
CA GLN A 124 14.84 -4.05 -23.43
C GLN A 124 14.78 -3.39 -22.06
N LEU A 125 15.77 -3.62 -21.18
CA LEU A 125 15.75 -3.05 -19.83
C LEU A 125 15.67 -1.51 -19.84
N SER A 126 16.30 -0.87 -20.85
CA SER A 126 16.26 0.58 -21.06
C SER A 126 14.94 1.12 -21.61
N THR A 127 14.05 0.26 -22.13
CA THR A 127 12.76 0.65 -22.70
C THR A 127 11.55 0.11 -21.93
N LEU A 128 11.73 -0.94 -21.12
CA LEU A 128 10.68 -1.53 -20.29
C LEU A 128 10.40 -0.72 -19.01
N TRP A 129 11.43 -0.10 -18.43
CA TRP A 129 11.30 0.58 -17.13
C TRP A 129 10.37 1.80 -17.17
N GLN A 130 10.27 2.50 -18.31
CA GLN A 130 9.41 3.69 -18.46
C GLN A 130 7.90 3.35 -18.37
N PRO A 131 7.33 2.49 -19.24
CA PRO A 131 5.93 2.11 -19.14
C PRO A 131 5.67 1.39 -17.82
N PHE A 132 6.60 0.56 -17.35
CA PHE A 132 6.47 -0.11 -16.07
C PHE A 132 6.32 0.88 -14.90
N LEU A 133 7.23 1.85 -14.78
CA LEU A 133 7.20 2.86 -13.72
C LEU A 133 5.96 3.75 -13.82
N LEU A 134 5.59 4.16 -15.04
CA LEU A 134 4.39 4.96 -15.28
C LEU A 134 3.13 4.21 -14.84
N GLY A 135 2.98 2.96 -15.25
CA GLY A 135 1.85 2.13 -14.88
C GLY A 135 1.81 1.82 -13.38
N SER A 136 2.97 1.62 -12.74
CA SER A 136 3.10 1.50 -11.30
C SER A 136 2.59 2.74 -10.56
N VAL A 137 2.99 3.94 -10.98
CA VAL A 137 2.52 5.20 -10.37
C VAL A 137 1.02 5.37 -10.58
N VAL A 138 0.53 5.17 -11.80
CA VAL A 138 -0.90 5.34 -12.14
C VAL A 138 -1.77 4.35 -11.39
N LEU A 139 -1.47 3.04 -11.46
CA LEU A 139 -2.24 2.03 -10.74
C LEU A 139 -2.12 2.20 -9.24
N GLY A 140 -0.93 2.53 -8.72
CA GLY A 140 -0.73 2.79 -7.30
C GLY A 140 -1.60 3.95 -6.81
N LEU A 141 -1.70 5.04 -7.57
CA LEU A 141 -2.55 6.19 -7.23
C LEU A 141 -4.04 5.84 -7.30
N VAL A 142 -4.47 5.18 -8.38
CA VAL A 142 -5.87 4.79 -8.58
C VAL A 142 -6.32 3.81 -7.49
N LEU A 143 -5.56 2.73 -7.27
CA LEU A 143 -5.87 1.75 -6.25
C LEU A 143 -5.75 2.34 -4.85
N GLY A 144 -4.77 3.21 -4.58
CA GLY A 144 -4.65 3.92 -3.31
C GLY A 144 -5.86 4.81 -3.03
N ALA A 145 -6.35 5.56 -4.02
CA ALA A 145 -7.56 6.37 -3.91
C ALA A 145 -8.82 5.51 -3.67
N ILE A 146 -8.95 4.39 -4.40
CA ILE A 146 -10.03 3.42 -4.21
C ILE A 146 -9.97 2.85 -2.79
N ALA A 147 -8.79 2.44 -2.31
CA ALA A 147 -8.61 1.89 -0.97
C ALA A 147 -8.98 2.90 0.13
N TYR A 148 -8.65 4.18 -0.04
CA TYR A 148 -9.10 5.26 0.84
C TYR A 148 -10.63 5.35 0.90
N CYS A 149 -11.27 5.43 -0.27
CA CYS A 149 -12.72 5.57 -0.40
C CYS A 149 -13.46 4.35 0.15
N LEU A 150 -13.00 3.13 -0.16
CA LEU A 150 -13.55 1.88 0.36
C LEU A 150 -13.42 1.81 1.88
N THR A 151 -12.28 2.21 2.44
CA THR A 151 -12.08 2.21 3.90
C THR A 151 -13.05 3.17 4.59
N MET A 152 -13.23 4.38 4.04
CA MET A 152 -14.17 5.36 4.58
C MET A 152 -15.63 4.89 4.43
N GLY A 153 -15.98 4.33 3.26
CA GLY A 153 -17.31 3.79 2.96
C GLY A 153 -17.67 2.62 3.88
N TYR A 154 -16.76 1.66 4.03
CA TYR A 154 -16.89 0.54 4.94
C TYR A 154 -17.13 1.01 6.38
N TRP A 155 -16.37 2.02 6.83
CA TRP A 155 -16.56 2.57 8.17
C TRP A 155 -17.95 3.20 8.36
N ARG A 156 -18.42 3.99 7.39
CA ARG A 156 -19.75 4.61 7.42
C ARG A 156 -20.85 3.54 7.47
N TRP A 157 -20.77 2.55 6.61
CA TRP A 157 -21.70 1.43 6.58
C TRP A 157 -21.72 0.66 7.91
N TRP A 158 -20.54 0.34 8.43
CA TRP A 158 -20.40 -0.41 9.69
C TRP A 158 -20.98 0.35 10.89
N VAL A 159 -20.76 1.67 10.99
CA VAL A 159 -21.34 2.50 12.06
C VAL A 159 -22.87 2.55 11.95
N ALA A 160 -23.41 2.79 10.75
CA ALA A 160 -24.85 2.82 10.52
C ALA A 160 -25.51 1.48 10.87
N HIS A 161 -24.88 0.37 10.48
CA HIS A 161 -25.35 -0.97 10.79
C HIS A 161 -25.31 -1.27 12.30
N GLN A 162 -24.24 -0.89 13.00
CA GLN A 162 -24.13 -1.03 14.46
C GLN A 162 -25.20 -0.20 15.19
N TRP A 163 -25.53 0.99 14.70
CA TRP A 163 -26.58 1.84 15.28
C TRP A 163 -27.97 1.24 15.08
N LYS A 164 -28.30 0.72 13.89
CA LYS A 164 -29.57 0.01 13.64
C LYS A 164 -29.71 -1.21 14.57
N LYS A 165 -28.65 -2.00 14.72
CA LYS A 165 -28.63 -3.17 15.62
C LYS A 165 -28.80 -2.81 17.10
N ARG A 166 -28.37 -1.61 17.52
CA ARG A 166 -28.60 -1.11 18.89
C ARG A 166 -30.04 -0.64 19.09
N LYS A 167 -30.64 0.01 18.09
CA LYS A 167 -32.04 0.44 18.16
C LYS A 167 -33.00 -0.74 18.25
N GLN A 168 -32.73 -1.82 17.49
CA GLN A 168 -33.48 -3.09 17.54
C GLN A 168 -33.31 -3.89 18.84
N ARG A 169 -32.27 -3.61 19.66
CA ARG A 169 -32.08 -4.24 20.98
C ARG A 169 -32.72 -3.44 22.12
N ARG A 170 -33.23 -2.25 21.84
CA ARG A 170 -33.87 -1.35 22.81
C ARG A 170 -35.40 -1.25 22.60
N ALA A 171 -35.89 -1.77 21.49
CA ALA A 171 -37.30 -2.00 21.21
C ALA A 171 -37.62 -3.46 21.54
#